data_AF-A0A5D2N4B3-F1
#
_entry.id   AF-A0A5D2N4B3-F1
#
_cell.length_a   1.000
_cell.length_b   1.000
_cell.length_c   1.000
_cell.angle_alpha   90.00
_cell.angle_beta   90.00
_cell.angle_gamma   90.00
#
_symmetry.space_group_name_H-M   'P 1'
#
loop_
_entity.id
_entity.type
_entity.pdbx_description
1 polymer ?
#
loop_
_entity_poly.entity_id
_entity_poly.type
_entity_poly.pdbx_seq_one_letter_code
_entity_poly.pdbx_strand_id
1 'polypeptide(L)'
;MGISYAYQALDLKPNYVRAWANMGISYTNQGMYEESIRYYVRALAMNPKADNAWQYLRTSLSCVSRNNMVEACDSRNLELLQEFPL
;
A
#
# COMPACT_ATOMS: atom_id res chain seq x y z
N MET A 1 -22.13 16.58 7.72
CA MET A 1 -21.45 15.29 8.01
C MET A 1 -21.47 14.47 6.74
N GLY A 2 -20.37 13.99 6.16
CA GLY A 2 -18.96 14.20 6.42
C GLY A 2 -18.31 14.51 5.08
N ILE A 3 -17.26 15.33 5.11
CA ILE A 3 -16.50 15.71 3.94
C ILE A 3 -15.92 14.40 3.40
N SER A 4 -16.44 13.95 2.27
CA SER A 4 -15.87 12.91 1.45
C SER A 4 -14.43 13.34 1.17
N TYR A 5 -13.47 12.74 1.88
CA TYR A 5 -12.05 12.79 1.58
C TYR A 5 -11.84 12.05 0.26
N ALA A 6 -12.34 12.66 -0.81
CA ALA A 6 -11.78 12.54 -2.13
C ALA A 6 -10.36 13.02 -1.96
N TYR A 7 -9.49 12.06 -1.63
CA TYR A 7 -8.06 12.10 -1.78
C TYR A 7 -7.75 13.11 -2.87
N GLN A 8 -7.06 14.17 -2.47
CA GLN A 8 -6.20 14.94 -3.36
C GLN A 8 -5.19 13.93 -3.92
N ALA A 9 -5.64 13.07 -4.83
CA ALA A 9 -4.87 12.40 -5.84
C ALA A 9 -4.36 13.53 -6.73
N LEU A 10 -3.45 14.32 -6.14
CA LEU A 10 -2.49 15.14 -6.81
C LEU A 10 -1.99 14.28 -7.96
N ASP A 11 -2.07 14.86 -9.14
CA ASP A 11 -1.75 14.32 -10.46
C ASP A 11 -0.24 13.94 -10.54
N LEU A 12 0.21 13.13 -9.59
CA LEU A 12 1.55 12.61 -9.46
C LEU A 12 1.67 11.56 -10.54
N LYS A 13 2.43 11.92 -11.57
CA LYS A 13 2.75 11.14 -12.77
C LYS A 13 2.58 9.63 -12.49
N PRO A 14 1.65 8.93 -13.18
CA PRO A 14 1.37 7.50 -12.98
C PRO A 14 2.63 6.60 -12.99
N ASN A 15 3.70 7.08 -13.61
CA ASN A 15 5.01 6.41 -13.63
C ASN A 15 5.63 6.27 -12.23
N TYR A 16 5.41 7.21 -11.32
CA TYR A 16 6.00 7.17 -9.99
C TYR A 16 5.30 6.13 -9.11
N VAL A 17 3.96 6.07 -9.15
CA VAL A 17 3.17 5.02 -8.48
C VAL A 17 3.64 3.63 -8.91
N ARG A 18 3.81 3.42 -10.22
CA ARG A 18 4.32 2.15 -10.76
C ARG A 18 5.73 1.85 -10.30
N ALA A 19 6.62 2.84 -10.21
CA ALA A 19 7.97 2.64 -9.71
C ALA A 19 7.98 2.14 -8.25
N TRP A 20 7.20 2.76 -7.36
CA TRP A 20 7.09 2.31 -5.98
C TRP A 20 6.48 0.91 -5.86
N ALA A 21 5.42 0.61 -6.62
CA ALA A 21 4.85 -0.73 -6.66
C ALA A 21 5.87 -1.77 -7.15
N ASN A 22 6.64 -1.45 -8.20
CA ASN A 22 7.68 -2.34 -8.73
C ASN A 22 8.82 -2.57 -7.73
N MET A 23 9.20 -1.56 -6.94
CA MET A 23 10.14 -1.77 -5.85
C MET A 23 9.56 -2.73 -4.80
N GLY A 24 8.32 -2.53 -4.38
CA GLY A 24 7.64 -3.48 -3.49
C GLY A 24 7.68 -4.91 -4.04
N ILE A 25 7.42 -5.10 -5.33
CA ILE A 25 7.48 -6.42 -5.99
C ILE A 25 8.89 -7.00 -5.93
N SER A 26 9.91 -6.19 -6.22
CA SER A 26 11.30 -6.61 -6.14
C SER A 26 11.69 -7.08 -4.73
N TYR A 27 11.25 -6.38 -3.68
CA TYR A 27 11.49 -6.76 -2.29
C TYR A 27 10.71 -8.02 -1.89
N THR A 28 9.46 -8.14 -2.36
CA THR A 28 8.62 -9.34 -2.16
C THR A 28 9.30 -10.57 -2.76
N ASN A 29 9.85 -10.45 -3.97
CA ASN A 29 10.59 -11.52 -4.65
C ASN A 29 11.89 -11.91 -3.94
N GLN A 30 12.48 -10.98 -3.18
CA GLN A 30 13.64 -11.24 -2.33
C GLN A 30 13.26 -11.80 -0.94
N GLY A 31 11.97 -12.01 -0.66
CA GLY A 31 11.47 -12.46 0.64
C GLY A 31 11.47 -11.36 1.72
N MET A 32 11.78 -10.12 1.35
CA MET A 32 11.79 -8.97 2.25
C MET A 32 10.38 -8.35 2.33
N TYR A 33 9.45 -9.10 2.93
CA TYR A 33 8.03 -8.72 2.97
C TYR A 33 7.76 -7.48 3.83
N GLU A 34 8.48 -7.26 4.94
CA GLU A 34 8.30 -6.05 5.75
C GLU A 34 8.68 -4.77 4.99
N GLU A 35 9.79 -4.81 4.25
CA GLU A 35 10.21 -3.71 3.38
C GLU A 35 9.24 -3.47 2.22
N SER A 36 8.72 -4.55 1.61
CA SER A 36 7.81 -4.41 0.48
C SER A 36 6.53 -3.68 0.86
N ILE A 37 6.01 -3.91 2.07
CA ILE A 37 4.84 -3.24 2.63
C ILE A 37 5.05 -1.72 2.63
N ARG A 38 6.22 -1.21 3.05
CA ARG A 38 6.55 0.24 3.00
C ARG A 38 6.38 0.83 1.61
N TYR A 39 6.87 0.12 0.59
CA TYR A 39 6.80 0.59 -0.78
C TYR A 39 5.38 0.54 -1.36
N TYR A 40 4.59 -0.48 -1.04
CA TYR A 40 3.19 -0.55 -1.46
C TYR A 40 2.32 0.50 -0.77
N VAL A 41 2.46 0.70 0.54
CA VAL A 41 1.74 1.76 1.27
C VAL A 41 2.07 3.13 0.68
N ARG A 42 3.34 3.38 0.35
CA ARG A 42 3.74 4.63 -0.32
C ARG A 42 3.14 4.77 -1.73
N ALA A 43 3.11 3.70 -2.52
CA ALA A 43 2.45 3.69 -3.83
C ALA A 43 0.96 4.07 -3.71
N LEU A 44 0.27 3.49 -2.73
CA LEU A 44 -1.14 3.71 -2.44
C LEU A 44 -1.43 5.09 -1.85
N ALA A 45 -0.49 5.67 -1.09
CA ALA A 45 -0.60 7.05 -0.60
C ALA A 45 -0.63 8.08 -1.73
N MET A 46 0.04 7.79 -2.85
CA MET A 46 0.00 8.64 -4.03
C MET A 46 -1.19 8.33 -4.94
N ASN A 47 -1.56 7.05 -5.07
CA ASN A 47 -2.74 6.64 -5.83
C ASN A 47 -3.46 5.46 -5.15
N PRO A 48 -4.50 5.75 -4.36
CA PRO A 48 -5.30 4.72 -3.69
C PRO A 48 -6.09 3.82 -4.64
N LYS A 49 -6.19 4.20 -5.93
CA LYS A 49 -6.87 3.40 -6.97
C LYS A 49 -5.95 2.37 -7.62
N ALA A 50 -4.69 2.25 -7.19
CA ALA A 50 -3.77 1.23 -7.69
C ALA A 50 -4.11 -0.15 -7.10
N ASP A 51 -5.09 -0.85 -7.70
CA ASP A 51 -5.57 -2.16 -7.22
C ASP A 51 -4.47 -3.23 -7.14
N ASN A 52 -3.50 -3.17 -8.04
CA ASN A 52 -2.34 -4.06 -8.00
C ASN A 52 -1.52 -3.87 -6.71
N ALA A 53 -1.30 -2.62 -6.27
CA ALA A 53 -0.56 -2.35 -5.05
C ALA A 53 -1.30 -2.86 -3.79
N TRP A 54 -2.62 -2.77 -3.75
CA TRP A 54 -3.44 -3.39 -2.69
C TRP A 54 -3.28 -4.91 -2.63
N GLN A 55 -3.32 -5.59 -3.78
CA GLN A 55 -3.16 -7.05 -3.84
C GLN A 55 -1.77 -7.51 -3.35
N TYR A 56 -0.71 -6.81 -3.76
CA TYR A 56 0.63 -7.15 -3.32
C TYR A 56 0.89 -6.79 -1.86
N LEU A 57 0.32 -5.68 -1.37
CA LEU A 57 0.33 -5.33 0.04
C LEU A 57 -0.31 -6.44 0.88
N ARG A 58 -1.52 -6.88 0.50
CA ARG A 58 -2.24 -7.96 1.19
C ARG A 58 -1.44 -9.26 1.24
N THR A 59 -0.82 -9.63 0.13
CA THR A 59 0.05 -10.82 0.06
C THR A 59 1.23 -10.69 1.03
N SER A 60 1.92 -9.54 1.01
CA SER A 60 3.08 -9.30 1.87
C SER A 60 2.68 -9.31 3.36
N LEU A 61 1.56 -8.69 3.72
CA LEU A 61 0.99 -8.70 5.07
C LEU A 61 0.62 -10.11 5.54
N SER A 62 0.08 -10.93 4.63
CA SER A 62 -0.24 -12.33 4.92
C SER A 62 1.03 -13.15 5.17
N CYS A 63 2.10 -12.90 4.40
CA CYS A 63 3.40 -13.56 4.59
C CYS A 63 4.05 -13.23 5.94
N VAL A 64 3.88 -12.00 6.44
CA VAL A 64 4.37 -11.59 7.77
C VAL A 64 3.36 -11.83 8.90
N SER A 65 2.23 -12.49 8.62
CA SER A 65 1.15 -12.77 9.59
C SER A 65 0.61 -11.53 10.32
N ARG A 66 0.64 -10.34 9.69
CA ARG A 66 0.09 -9.10 10.24
C ARG A 66 -1.41 -8.97 9.97
N ASN A 67 -2.21 -9.83 10.59
CA ASN A 67 -3.66 -9.93 10.35
C ASN A 67 -4.41 -8.61 10.58
N ASN A 68 -4.04 -7.83 11.61
CA ASN A 68 -4.65 -6.52 11.90
C ASN A 68 -4.52 -5.54 10.73
N MET A 69 -3.41 -5.63 9.97
CA MET A 69 -3.17 -4.78 8.80
C MET A 69 -3.83 -5.34 7.54
N VAL A 70 -4.09 -6.65 7.47
CA VAL A 70 -4.84 -7.26 6.35
C VAL A 70 -6.27 -6.72 6.33
N GLU A 71 -6.92 -6.58 7.48
CA GLU A 71 -8.26 -5.98 7.56
C GLU A 71 -8.25 -4.51 7.13
N ALA A 72 -7.23 -3.75 7.54
CA ALA A 72 -7.03 -2.38 7.08
C ALA A 72 -6.79 -2.32 5.55
N CYS A 73 -6.05 -3.28 5.01
CA CYS A 73 -5.81 -3.43 3.58
C CYS A 73 -7.10 -3.76 2.81
N ASP A 74 -7.90 -4.70 3.30
CA ASP A 74 -9.14 -5.13 2.66
C ASP A 74 -10.22 -4.03 2.70
N SER A 75 -10.24 -3.22 3.77
CA SER A 75 -11.09 -2.02 3.88
C SER A 75 -10.53 -0.79 3.17
N ARG A 76 -9.36 -0.90 2.53
CA ARG A 76 -8.61 0.20 1.89
C ARG A 76 -8.38 1.40 2.81
N ASN A 77 -8.21 1.15 4.10
CA ASN A 77 -7.96 2.18 5.11
C ASN A 77 -6.47 2.52 5.18
N LEU A 78 -6.09 3.56 4.43
CA LEU A 78 -4.69 3.96 4.31
C LEU A 78 -4.14 4.70 5.54
N GLU A 79 -5.01 5.41 6.28
CA GLU A 79 -4.62 6.13 7.50
C GLU A 79 -4.11 5.13 8.54
N LEU A 80 -4.90 4.08 8.78
CA LEU A 80 -4.54 3.02 9.71
C LEU A 80 -3.26 2.29 9.26
N LEU A 81 -3.06 2.08 7.96
CA LEU A 81 -1.84 1.45 7.42
C LEU A 81 -0.56 2.30 7.58
N GLN A 82 -0.69 3.63 7.66
CA GLN A 82 0.44 4.54 7.88
C GLN A 82 0.78 4.74 9.36
N GLU A 83 -0.16 4.47 10.26
CA GLU A 83 0.04 4.56 11.71
C GLU A 83 0.86 3.39 12.27
N PHE A 84 0.90 2.25 11.58
CA PHE A 84 1.72 1.13 12.01
C PHE A 84 3.20 1.38 11.73
N PRO A 85 4.11 0.99 12.65
CA PRO A 85 5.54 0.98 12.38
C PRO A 85 5.80 -0.08 11.31
N LEU A 86 5.94 0.39 10.08
CA LEU A 86 6.43 -0.38 8.96
C LEU A 86 7.94 -0.47 9.04
#